data_AF-X1LNE4-F1
#
_entry.id   AF-X1LNE4-F1
#
_cell.length_a   1.000
_cell.length_b   1.000
_cell.length_c   1.000
_cell.angle_alpha   90.00
_cell.angle_beta   90.00
_cell.angle_gamma   90.00
#
_symmetry.space_group_name_H-M   'P 1'
#
loop_
_entity.id
_entity.type
_entity.pdbx_description
1 polymer ?
#
loop_
_entity_poly.entity_id
_entity_poly.type
_entity_poly.pdbx_seq_one_letter_code
_entity_poly.pdbx_strand_id
1 'polypeptide(L)' 'MPEGAVQFIGTDRALVNYLLTMSDIIDLIIPRGGAELIRFVKEKATMPVVAGGIG' A
#
# COMPACT_ATOMS: atom_id res chain seq x y z
N MET A 1 19.05 13.97 -3.47
CA MET A 1 18.21 12.98 -2.75
C MET A 1 19.05 11.73 -2.54
N PRO A 2 18.94 11.05 -1.39
CA PRO A 2 19.60 9.77 -1.18
C PRO A 2 19.16 8.74 -2.23
N GLU A 3 20.04 7.79 -2.52
CA GLU A 3 19.68 6.57 -3.24
C GLU A 3 18.61 5.82 -2.44
N GLY A 4 17.57 5.31 -3.12
CA GLY A 4 16.46 4.60 -2.48
C GLY A 4 15.34 5.47 -1.90
N ALA A 5 15.43 6.81 -2.01
CA ALA A 5 14.34 7.71 -1.60
C ALA A 5 13.03 7.48 -2.38
N VAL A 6 13.13 6.95 -3.60
CA VAL A 6 12.00 6.49 -4.42
C VAL A 6 12.39 5.13 -4.98
N GLN A 7 11.52 4.14 -4.80
CA GLN A 7 11.72 2.79 -5.29
C GLN A 7 10.48 2.33 -6.04
N PHE A 8 10.70 1.65 -7.16
CA PHE A 8 9.64 0.93 -7.86
C PHE A 8 9.71 -0.53 -7.46
N ILE A 9 8.56 -1.14 -7.26
CA ILE A 9 8.44 -2.56 -6.97
C ILE A 9 8.20 -3.35 -8.26
N GLY A 10 8.48 -4.65 -8.24
CA GLY A 10 8.17 -5.55 -9.34
C GLY A 10 6.65 -5.68 -9.59
N THR A 11 6.29 -6.37 -10.66
CA THR A 11 4.88 -6.52 -11.09
C THR A 11 4.15 -7.72 -10.47
N ASP A 12 4.81 -8.46 -9.58
CA ASP A 12 4.20 -9.61 -8.92
C ASP A 12 3.17 -9.16 -7.86
N ARG A 13 1.94 -9.64 -8.01
CA ARG A 13 0.84 -9.35 -7.07
C ARG A 13 1.11 -9.89 -5.68
N ALA A 14 1.93 -10.95 -5.54
CA ALA A 14 2.31 -11.47 -4.23
C ALA A 14 3.04 -10.41 -3.38
N LEU A 15 3.81 -9.51 -4.00
CA LEU A 15 4.49 -8.42 -3.32
C LEU A 15 3.55 -7.47 -2.59
N VAL A 16 2.34 -7.24 -3.14
CA VAL A 16 1.36 -6.37 -2.50
C VAL A 16 1.01 -6.92 -1.12
N ASN A 17 0.72 -8.22 -1.00
CA ASN A 17 0.40 -8.82 0.30
C ASN A 17 1.51 -8.64 1.33
N TYR A 18 2.77 -8.80 0.92
CA TYR A 18 3.92 -8.57 1.81
C TYR A 18 3.98 -7.12 2.26
N LEU A 19 3.89 -6.15 1.34
CA LEU A 19 3.94 -4.72 1.64
C LEU A 19 2.85 -4.28 2.62
N LEU A 20 1.63 -4.82 2.49
CA LEU A 20 0.52 -4.50 3.39
C LEU A 20 0.79 -4.94 4.85
N THR A 21 1.72 -5.88 5.06
CA THR A 21 2.08 -6.39 6.41
C THR A 21 3.34 -5.76 7.01
N MET A 22 4.06 -4.90 6.29
CA MET A 22 5.35 -4.32 6.70
C MET A 22 5.19 -3.00 7.48
N SER A 23 4.35 -2.98 8.52
CA SER A 23 4.13 -1.77 9.35
C SER A 23 5.34 -1.35 10.19
N ASP A 24 6.37 -2.18 10.26
CA ASP A 24 7.67 -1.88 10.85
C ASP A 24 8.55 -0.98 9.97
N ILE A 25 8.26 -0.92 8.66
CA ILE A 25 9.04 -0.18 7.66
C ILE A 25 8.17 0.82 6.86
N ILE A 26 6.87 0.57 6.74
CA ILE A 26 5.92 1.40 5.97
C ILE A 26 4.93 2.03 6.93
N ASP A 27 5.02 3.35 7.08
CA ASP A 27 4.16 4.11 7.99
C ASP A 27 2.77 4.41 7.41
N LEU A 28 2.62 4.44 6.08
CA LEU A 28 1.39 4.85 5.42
C LEU A 28 1.24 4.23 4.03
N ILE A 29 0.02 3.80 3.71
CA ILE A 29 -0.36 3.38 2.35
C ILE A 29 -1.48 4.25 1.78
N ILE A 30 -1.33 4.63 0.51
CA ILE A 30 -2.32 5.38 -0.26
C ILE A 30 -2.76 4.54 -1.47
N PRO A 31 -3.85 3.76 -1.38
CA PRO A 31 -4.36 3.02 -2.52
C PRO A 31 -5.04 3.95 -3.51
N ARG A 32 -4.77 3.77 -4.80
CA ARG A 32 -5.39 4.51 -5.90
C ARG A 32 -5.94 3.52 -6.92
N GLY A 33 -7.26 3.47 -7.07
CA GLY A 33 -7.94 2.54 -7.96
C GLY A 33 -9.42 2.39 -7.60
N GLY A 34 -10.04 1.29 -8.03
CA GLY A 34 -11.45 1.01 -7.75
C GLY A 34 -11.74 0.67 -6.29
N ALA A 35 -13.04 0.64 -5.94
CA ALA A 35 -13.52 0.36 -4.59
C ALA A 35 -12.99 -0.97 -4.03
N GLU A 36 -12.95 -2.02 -4.85
CA GLU A 36 -12.44 -3.35 -4.46
C GLU A 36 -10.96 -3.31 -4.05
N LEU A 37 -10.12 -2.52 -4.75
CA LEU A 37 -8.71 -2.36 -4.38
C LEU A 37 -8.60 -1.60 -3.05
N ILE A 38 -9.34 -0.52 -2.90
CA ILE A 38 -9.34 0.29 -1.68
C ILE A 38 -9.77 -0.57 -0.49
N ARG A 39 -10.84 -1.35 -0.65
CA ARG A 39 -11.34 -2.27 0.36
C ARG A 39 -10.30 -3.33 0.71
N PHE A 40 -9.74 -4.00 -0.30
CA PHE A 40 -8.69 -5.01 -0.10
C PHE A 40 -7.50 -4.47 0.69
N VAL A 41 -7.01 -3.27 0.34
CA VAL A 41 -5.90 -2.64 1.05
C VAL A 41 -6.30 -2.26 2.47
N LYS A 42 -7.48 -1.66 2.69
CA LYS A 42 -7.99 -1.32 4.03
C LYS A 42 -8.13 -2.55 4.94
N GLU A 43 -8.53 -3.71 4.40
CA GLU A 43 -8.73 -4.93 5.17
C GLU A 43 -7.41 -5.66 5.53
N LYS A 44 -6.36 -5.49 4.72
CA LYS A 44 -5.10 -6.25 4.85
C LYS A 44 -3.93 -5.43 5.40
N ALA A 45 -3.96 -4.12 5.23
CA ALA A 45 -2.89 -3.23 5.70
C ALA A 45 -2.80 -3.24 7.23
N THR A 46 -1.57 -3.34 7.72
CA THR A 46 -1.24 -3.28 9.16
C THR A 46 -0.88 -1.86 9.61
N MET A 47 -0.61 -0.97 8.66
CA MET A 47 -0.37 0.46 8.83
C MET A 47 -1.62 1.28 8.44
N PRO A 48 -1.71 2.56 8.84
CA PRO A 48 -2.77 3.45 8.40
C PRO A 48 -2.92 3.51 6.87
N VAL A 49 -4.18 3.55 6.42
CA VAL A 49 -4.54 3.65 5.00
C VAL A 49 -5.28 4.94 4.74
N VAL A 50 -4.79 5.77 3.82
CA VAL A 50 -5.46 6.99 3.37
C VAL A 50 -6.04 6.76 1.98
N ALA A 51 -7.36 6.62 1.91
CA ALA A 51 -8.10 6.53 0.65
C ALA A 51 -8.89 7.82 0.43
N GLY A 52 -8.64 8.48 -0.69
CA GLY A 52 -9.44 9.64 -1.12
C GLY A 52 -10.59 9.18 -2.01
N GLY A 53 -11.83 9.35 -1.55
CA GLY A 53 -13.06 9.02 -2.28
C GLY A 53 -14.15 8.51 -1.34
N ILE A 54 -15.38 8.95 -1.56
CA ILE A 54 -16.58 8.51 -0.82
C ILE A 54 -16.84 7.06 -1.20
N GLY A 55 -16.68 6.15 -0.24
CA GLY A 55 -16.83 4.69 -0.36
C GLY A 55 -16.55 4.01 0.97
#